data_AF-A0A2V7UDH4-F1
#
_entry.id   AF-A0A2V7UDH4-F1
#
_cell.length_a   1.000
_cell.length_b   1.000
_cell.length_c   1.000
_cell.angle_alpha   90.00
_cell.angle_beta   90.00
_cell.angle_gamma   90.00
#
_symmetry.space_group_name_H-M   'P 1'
#
loop_
_entity.id
_entity.type
_entity.pdbx_description
1 polymer ?
#
loop_
_entity_poly.entity_id
_entity_poly.type
_entity_poly.pdbx_seq_one_letter_code
_entity_poly.pdbx_strand_id
1 'polypeptide(L)'
;MKNADYCTAAGLGGRIICNTRNENAPERVPCDNYLSGIADNGQPGPNWFEDIDNNGKLVKCGEPNTHCDLKPENQYLLDVYAPGSYVACGGKGSPGTCGVCVLAPSTWGEIHKNPSGLCGLS
;
A
#
# COMPACT_ATOMS: atom_id res chain seq x y z
N MET A 1 -0.27 -6.37 3.40
CA MET A 1 -0.79 -7.38 2.43
C MET A 1 -1.75 -8.33 3.14
N LYS A 2 -2.84 -8.77 2.49
CA LYS A 2 -3.82 -9.70 3.08
C LYS A 2 -3.56 -11.14 2.63
N ASN A 3 -2.73 -11.87 3.38
CA ASN A 3 -2.37 -13.25 3.07
C ASN A 3 -2.12 -14.01 4.39
N ALA A 4 -3.00 -14.94 4.74
CA ALA A 4 -2.98 -15.63 6.02
C ALA A 4 -1.76 -16.56 6.19
N ASP A 5 -1.30 -17.16 5.09
CA ASP A 5 -0.10 -18.01 5.08
C ASP A 5 1.15 -17.16 5.29
N TYR A 6 1.22 -16.00 4.62
CA TYR A 6 2.27 -15.01 4.88
C TYR A 6 2.20 -14.49 6.31
N CYS A 7 1.01 -14.22 6.83
CA CYS A 7 0.85 -13.76 8.20
C CYS A 7 1.37 -14.76 9.21
N THR A 8 1.09 -16.04 8.99
CA THR A 8 1.62 -17.14 9.81
C THR A 8 3.14 -17.24 9.69
N ALA A 9 3.69 -17.20 8.46
CA ALA A 9 5.13 -17.24 8.20
C ALA A 9 5.89 -16.03 8.76
N ALA A 10 5.25 -14.86 8.82
CA ALA A 10 5.79 -13.63 9.40
C ALA A 10 5.65 -13.54 10.93
N GLY A 11 5.16 -14.59 11.60
CA GLY A 11 4.95 -14.61 13.05
C GLY A 11 3.75 -13.78 13.54
N LEU A 12 2.88 -13.38 12.62
CA LEU A 12 1.66 -12.60 12.85
C LEU A 12 0.40 -13.48 12.71
N GLY A 13 0.49 -14.75 13.14
CA GLY A 13 -0.59 -15.73 13.04
C GLY A 13 -1.92 -15.23 13.59
N GLY A 14 -3.02 -15.60 12.93
CA GLY A 14 -4.38 -15.16 13.26
C GLY A 14 -4.75 -13.78 12.71
N ARG A 15 -3.83 -13.08 12.02
CA ARG A 15 -4.14 -11.85 11.29
C ARG A 15 -4.45 -12.15 9.84
N ILE A 16 -5.41 -11.40 9.29
CA ILE A 16 -5.75 -11.45 7.87
C ILE A 16 -4.92 -10.45 7.09
N ILE A 17 -4.59 -9.30 7.70
CA ILE A 17 -3.70 -8.27 7.14
C ILE A 17 -2.40 -8.30 7.93
N CYS A 18 -1.30 -8.47 7.21
CA CYS A 18 0.04 -8.36 7.77
C CYS A 18 0.73 -7.11 7.29
N ASN A 19 1.06 -6.28 8.28
CA ASN A 19 2.04 -5.23 8.11
C ASN A 19 3.37 -5.91 7.86
N THR A 20 4.09 -5.33 6.92
CA THR A 20 5.34 -5.81 6.39
C THR A 20 6.47 -5.60 7.41
N ARG A 21 6.44 -6.39 8.49
CA ARG A 21 7.38 -6.31 9.63
C ARG A 21 7.54 -4.89 10.21
N ASN A 22 8.39 -4.73 11.22
CA ASN A 22 8.76 -3.41 11.73
C ASN A 22 9.59 -2.69 10.66
N GLU A 23 9.44 -1.36 10.53
CA GLU A 23 10.23 -0.56 9.59
C GLU A 23 11.75 -0.76 9.72
N ASN A 24 12.22 -1.03 10.94
CA ASN A 24 13.63 -1.25 11.25
C ASN A 24 14.06 -2.74 11.18
N ALA A 25 13.19 -3.65 10.76
CA ALA A 25 13.53 -5.06 10.65
C ALA A 25 14.44 -5.31 9.42
N PRO A 26 15.59 -5.98 9.57
CA PRO A 26 16.57 -6.12 8.48
C PRO A 26 16.01 -6.90 7.28
N GLU A 27 15.09 -7.82 7.52
CA GLU A 27 14.43 -8.62 6.48
C GLU A 27 13.12 -8.01 5.92
N ARG A 28 12.76 -6.77 6.29
CA ARG A 28 11.57 -6.08 5.77
C ARG A 28 11.61 -5.97 4.24
N VAL A 29 12.66 -5.35 3.71
CA VAL A 29 12.80 -5.10 2.26
C VAL A 29 12.62 -6.38 1.42
N PRO A 30 13.33 -7.50 1.68
CA PRO A 30 13.16 -8.70 0.87
C PRO A 30 11.76 -9.33 0.98
N CYS A 31 11.12 -9.31 2.17
CA CYS A 31 9.75 -9.80 2.31
C CYS A 31 8.74 -8.91 1.59
N ASP A 32 8.90 -7.59 1.69
CA ASP A 32 8.01 -6.62 1.07
C ASP A 32 8.14 -6.70 -0.44
N ASN A 33 9.36 -6.83 -0.95
CA ASN A 33 9.66 -7.08 -2.37
C ASN A 33 9.00 -8.37 -2.86
N TYR A 34 9.05 -9.45 -2.08
CA TYR A 34 8.40 -10.71 -2.46
C TYR A 34 6.88 -10.56 -2.60
N LEU A 35 6.27 -9.73 -1.75
CA LEU A 35 4.83 -9.53 -1.73
C LEU A 35 4.33 -8.48 -2.72
N SER A 36 5.03 -7.36 -2.85
CA SER A 36 4.65 -6.25 -3.71
C SER A 36 5.22 -6.36 -5.11
N GLY A 37 6.28 -7.15 -5.31
CA GLY A 37 6.99 -7.24 -6.57
C GLY A 37 7.74 -5.96 -6.92
N ILE A 38 8.01 -5.81 -8.22
CA ILE A 38 8.68 -4.64 -8.79
C ILE A 38 7.65 -3.76 -9.51
N ALA A 39 7.56 -2.49 -9.11
CA ALA A 39 6.67 -1.52 -9.73
C ALA A 39 7.06 -1.25 -11.20
N ASP A 40 6.17 -0.59 -11.95
CA ASP A 40 6.40 -0.37 -13.39
C ASP A 40 7.63 0.48 -13.67
N ASN A 41 7.99 1.36 -12.72
CA ASN A 41 9.17 2.22 -12.77
C ASN A 41 10.49 1.48 -12.44
N GLY A 42 10.42 0.17 -12.15
CA GLY A 42 11.59 -0.66 -11.84
C GLY A 42 12.03 -0.62 -10.37
N GLN A 43 11.36 0.14 -9.52
CA GLN A 43 11.66 0.17 -8.08
C GLN A 43 10.97 -0.99 -7.34
N PRO A 44 11.59 -1.53 -6.28
CA PRO A 44 10.92 -2.50 -5.42
C PRO A 44 9.74 -1.85 -4.69
N GLY A 45 8.54 -2.41 -4.81
CA GLY A 45 7.33 -1.83 -4.25
C GLY A 45 6.09 -2.02 -5.12
N PRO A 46 4.91 -1.64 -4.61
CA PRO A 46 3.66 -1.72 -5.37
C PRO A 46 3.53 -0.56 -6.38
N ASN A 47 2.57 -0.71 -7.29
CA ASN A 47 2.02 0.41 -8.05
C ASN A 47 0.90 1.06 -7.22
N TRP A 48 0.90 2.40 -7.14
CA TRP A 48 -0.07 3.18 -6.37
C TRP A 48 -1.06 3.92 -7.26
N PHE A 49 -2.31 3.94 -6.83
CA PHE A 49 -3.42 4.60 -7.52
C PHE A 49 -4.32 5.35 -6.54
N GLU A 50 -5.03 6.35 -7.05
CA GLU A 50 -6.13 7.01 -6.37
C GLU A 50 -7.43 6.71 -7.11
N ASP A 51 -8.49 6.41 -6.36
CA ASP A 51 -9.85 6.40 -6.87
C ASP A 51 -10.39 7.84 -6.86
N ILE A 52 -10.37 8.48 -8.02
CA ILE A 52 -10.65 9.92 -8.15
C ILE A 52 -12.15 10.24 -8.18
N ASP A 53 -13.03 9.25 -8.37
CA ASP A 53 -14.48 9.47 -8.46
C ASP A 53 -15.31 8.60 -7.50
N ASN A 54 -14.66 7.82 -6.64
CA ASN A 54 -15.27 6.86 -5.72
C ASN A 54 -16.14 5.79 -6.40
N ASN A 55 -16.06 5.67 -7.73
CA ASN A 55 -16.74 4.65 -8.52
C ASN A 55 -15.74 3.59 -9.03
N GLY A 56 -14.53 3.55 -8.47
CA GLY A 56 -13.48 2.62 -8.83
C GLY A 56 -12.63 3.06 -10.01
N LYS A 57 -12.71 4.34 -10.45
CA LYS A 57 -11.81 4.84 -11.47
C LYS A 57 -10.44 5.14 -10.87
N LEU A 58 -9.54 4.19 -11.05
CA LEU A 58 -8.17 4.29 -10.57
C LEU A 58 -7.29 5.11 -11.53
N VAL A 59 -6.63 6.13 -11.00
CA VAL A 59 -5.59 6.92 -11.68
C VAL A 59 -4.28 6.77 -10.93
N LYS A 60 -3.16 6.65 -11.65
CA LYS A 60 -1.85 6.41 -11.03
C LYS A 60 -1.43 7.64 -10.21
N CYS A 61 -0.93 7.44 -8.99
CA CYS A 61 -0.42 8.54 -8.17
C CYS A 61 0.76 9.24 -8.88
N GLY A 62 0.79 10.58 -8.81
CA GLY A 62 1.71 11.44 -9.56
C GLY A 62 1.19 11.89 -10.93
N GLU A 63 0.02 11.40 -11.38
CA GLU A 63 -0.64 11.91 -12.59
C GLU A 63 -1.45 13.19 -12.30
N PRO A 64 -1.74 14.01 -13.33
CA PRO A 64 -2.54 15.22 -13.16
C PRO A 64 -3.91 14.96 -12.52
N ASN A 65 -4.31 15.85 -11.60
CA ASN A 65 -5.55 15.78 -10.83
C ASN A 65 -5.64 14.62 -9.82
N THR A 66 -4.50 14.04 -9.44
CA THR A 66 -4.39 13.20 -8.25
C THR A 66 -3.94 14.02 -7.03
N HIS A 67 -4.28 13.54 -5.85
CA HIS A 67 -3.89 14.06 -4.55
C HIS A 67 -2.89 13.11 -3.87
N CYS A 68 -2.10 12.37 -4.64
CA CYS A 68 -1.06 11.52 -4.12
C CYS A 68 0.19 11.54 -5.00
N ASP A 69 1.36 11.48 -4.37
CA ASP A 69 2.66 11.37 -5.03
C ASP A 69 3.46 10.18 -4.48
N LEU A 70 4.24 9.56 -5.36
CA LEU A 70 5.20 8.55 -4.98
C LEU A 70 6.37 9.17 -4.21
N LYS A 71 6.80 8.53 -3.12
CA LYS A 71 8.03 8.90 -2.41
C LYS A 71 9.27 8.41 -3.18
N PRO A 72 10.16 9.30 -3.65
CA PRO A 72 11.35 8.90 -4.41
C PRO A 72 12.29 7.97 -3.64
N GLU A 73 12.40 8.18 -2.34
CA GLU A 73 13.27 7.43 -1.44
C GLU A 73 12.70 6.06 -1.01
N ASN A 74 11.38 5.86 -1.12
CA ASN A 74 10.73 4.65 -0.63
C ASN A 74 9.37 4.42 -1.30
N GLN A 75 9.34 3.61 -2.35
CA GLN A 75 8.14 3.22 -3.11
C GLN A 75 7.06 2.51 -2.27
N TYR A 76 7.37 2.09 -1.04
CA TYR A 76 6.39 1.57 -0.07
C TYR A 76 5.59 2.65 0.66
N LEU A 77 5.95 3.91 0.48
CA LEU A 77 5.30 5.07 1.07
C LEU A 77 4.71 5.96 -0.01
N LEU A 78 3.68 6.70 0.37
CA LEU A 78 2.95 7.61 -0.48
C LEU A 78 2.80 8.94 0.26
N ASP A 79 3.05 10.05 -0.42
CA ASP A 79 2.55 11.35 0.03
C ASP A 79 1.11 11.47 -0.43
N VAL A 80 0.23 11.85 0.49
CA VAL A 80 -1.18 12.09 0.20
C VAL A 80 -1.48 13.53 0.58
N TYR A 81 -2.39 14.19 -0.15
CA TYR A 81 -2.78 15.59 0.06
C TYR A 81 -4.29 15.83 0.21
N ALA A 82 -5.12 14.78 0.11
CA ALA A 82 -6.55 14.86 0.43
C ALA A 82 -7.08 13.55 1.05
N PRO A 83 -8.24 13.59 1.75
CA PRO A 83 -8.99 12.38 2.06
C PRO A 83 -9.44 11.68 0.77
N GLY A 84 -9.54 10.35 0.79
CA GLY A 84 -9.89 9.58 -0.40
C GLY A 84 -9.56 8.10 -0.29
N SER A 85 -9.73 7.38 -1.40
CA SER A 85 -9.41 5.96 -1.52
C SER A 85 -8.14 5.78 -2.36
N TYR A 86 -7.13 5.16 -1.77
CA TYR A 86 -5.81 4.94 -2.35
C TYR A 86 -5.53 3.45 -2.47
N VAL A 87 -5.12 2.98 -3.64
CA VAL A 87 -5.00 1.56 -3.95
C VAL A 87 -3.54 1.21 -4.19
N ALA A 88 -3.06 0.19 -3.49
CA ALA A 88 -1.78 -0.44 -3.74
C ALA A 88 -1.99 -1.76 -4.46
N CYS A 89 -1.43 -1.90 -5.66
CA CYS A 89 -1.46 -3.15 -6.43
C CYS A 89 -0.06 -3.75 -6.54
N GLY A 90 0.00 -5.08 -6.48
CA GLY A 90 1.23 -5.82 -6.77
C GLY A 90 1.81 -5.44 -8.14
N GLY A 91 3.12 -5.25 -8.18
CA GLY A 91 3.91 -5.07 -9.39
C GLY A 91 4.29 -6.40 -10.05
N LYS A 92 5.23 -6.33 -10.99
CA LYS A 92 5.71 -7.51 -11.73
C LYS A 92 6.33 -8.54 -10.77
N GLY A 93 5.99 -9.82 -10.99
CA GLY A 93 6.49 -10.93 -10.18
C GLY A 93 5.81 -11.10 -8.82
N SER A 94 4.79 -10.29 -8.51
CA SER A 94 3.94 -10.42 -7.32
C SER A 94 2.59 -11.05 -7.68
N PRO A 95 1.93 -11.76 -6.74
CA PRO A 95 0.53 -12.17 -6.91
C PRO A 95 -0.30 -10.92 -7.22
N GLY A 96 -1.14 -10.95 -8.26
CA GLY A 96 -1.94 -9.81 -8.76
C GLY A 96 -3.04 -9.30 -7.81
N THR A 97 -2.70 -9.07 -6.56
CA THR A 97 -3.57 -8.62 -5.47
C THR A 97 -3.44 -7.12 -5.29
N CYS A 98 -4.57 -6.44 -5.09
CA CYS A 98 -4.63 -5.04 -4.70
C CYS A 98 -5.22 -4.90 -3.29
N GLY A 99 -4.84 -3.85 -2.59
CA GLY A 99 -5.45 -3.45 -1.32
C GLY A 99 -5.81 -1.97 -1.36
N VAL A 100 -6.97 -1.61 -0.80
CA VAL A 100 -7.46 -0.23 -0.77
C VAL A 100 -7.23 0.34 0.62
N CYS A 101 -6.80 1.59 0.71
CA CYS A 101 -6.63 2.40 1.89
C CYS A 101 -7.55 3.62 1.81
N VAL A 102 -8.53 3.70 2.69
CA VAL A 102 -9.49 4.81 2.75
C VAL A 102 -9.07 5.76 3.86
N LEU A 103 -8.73 6.99 3.48
CA LEU A 103 -8.48 8.09 4.41
C LEU A 103 -9.77 8.90 4.55
N ALA A 104 -10.40 8.82 5.72
CA ALA A 104 -11.60 9.59 6.00
C ALA A 104 -11.25 11.07 6.25
N PRO A 105 -12.16 12.03 5.97
CA PRO A 105 -11.94 13.44 6.26
C PRO A 105 -11.60 13.72 7.74
N SER A 106 -12.14 12.91 8.65
CA SER A 106 -11.89 13.02 10.09
C SER A 106 -10.51 12.53 10.53
N THR A 107 -9.79 11.77 9.70
CA THR A 107 -8.46 11.23 9.99
C THR A 107 -7.36 11.85 9.11
N TRP A 108 -7.73 12.89 8.36
CA TRP A 108 -6.87 13.64 7.47
C TRP A 108 -5.85 14.49 8.23
N GLY A 109 -4.58 14.44 7.82
CA GLY A 109 -3.49 15.19 8.47
C GLY A 109 -2.90 14.52 9.71
N GLU A 110 -3.37 13.33 10.09
CA GLU A 110 -2.78 12.53 11.16
C GLU A 110 -1.70 11.58 10.63
N ILE A 111 -0.59 11.43 11.36
CA ILE A 111 0.45 10.46 11.02
C ILE A 111 -0.01 9.06 11.45
N HIS A 112 -0.48 8.27 10.49
CA HIS A 112 -0.93 6.91 10.72
C HIS A 112 0.27 5.96 10.84
N LYS A 113 0.74 5.76 12.07
CA LYS A 113 1.70 4.69 12.38
C LYS A 113 0.93 3.37 12.40
N ASN A 114 1.06 2.59 11.32
CA ASN A 114 0.54 1.23 11.13
C ASN A 114 -0.92 1.18 10.58
N PRO A 115 -1.15 0.60 9.38
CA PRO A 115 -2.40 0.76 8.61
C PRO A 115 -3.59 -0.08 9.10
N SER A 116 -3.52 -0.66 10.30
CA SER A 116 -4.61 -1.47 10.85
C SER A 116 -5.82 -0.58 11.19
N GLY A 117 -6.70 -0.41 10.20
CA GLY A 117 -7.94 0.36 10.31
C GLY A 117 -8.26 1.21 9.07
N LEU A 118 -7.24 1.60 8.30
CA LEU A 118 -7.42 2.43 7.11
C LEU A 118 -7.58 1.61 5.83
N CYS A 119 -7.01 0.41 5.78
CA CYS A 119 -6.95 -0.37 4.55
C CYS A 119 -7.85 -1.62 4.62
N GLY A 120 -8.77 -1.73 3.67
CA GLY A 120 -9.73 -2.82 3.48
C GLY A 120 -9.62 -3.46 2.08
N LEU A 121 -10.26 -4.61 1.87
CA LEU A 121 -10.43 -5.16 0.52
C LEU A 121 -11.56 -4.41 -0.20
N SER A 122 -11.32 -4.09 -1.48
CA SER A 122 -12.37 -4.01 -2.50
C SER A 122 -12.41 -5.30 -3.29
#